data_AF-A0A926HYU7-F1
#
_entry.id   AF-A0A926HYU7-F1
#
_cell.length_a   1.000
_cell.length_b   1.000
_cell.length_c   1.000
_cell.angle_alpha   90.00
_cell.angle_beta   90.00
_cell.angle_gamma   90.00
#
_symmetry.space_group_name_H-M   'P 1'
#
loop_
_entity.id
_entity.type
_entity.pdbx_description
1 polymer ?
#
loop_
_entity_poly.entity_id
_entity_poly.type
_entity_poly.pdbx_seq_one_letter_code
_entity_poly.pdbx_strand_id
1 'polypeptide(L)' 'MTNKQEKEITKAIKARLEEVKIQGIKVGAKGILGAILKMCNEGKSVNDIKEFCQNSLYKQKNGE' A
#
# COMPACT_ATOMS: atom_id res chain seq x y z
N MET A 1 32.50 17.92 3.47
CA MET A 1 31.09 17.99 3.92
C MET A 1 31.13 18.14 5.44
N THR A 2 30.39 19.06 6.05
CA THR A 2 30.41 19.20 7.52
C THR A 2 29.47 18.20 8.17
N ASN A 3 29.80 17.70 9.37
CA ASN A 3 28.95 16.77 10.14
C ASN A 3 27.48 17.24 10.32
N LYS A 4 27.24 18.56 10.28
CA LYS A 4 25.88 19.14 10.29
C LYS A 4 25.14 18.91 8.97
N GLN A 5 25.82 19.10 7.84
CA GLN A 5 25.22 18.88 6.52
C GLN A 5 24.85 17.41 6.30
N GLU A 6 25.68 16.48 6.74
CA GLU A 6 25.38 15.03 6.63
C GLU A 6 24.15 14.63 7.45
N LYS A 7 23.97 15.20 8.65
CA LYS A 7 22.79 14.95 9.50
C LYS A 7 21.52 15.49 8.86
N GLU A 8 21.55 16.69 8.29
CA GLU A 8 20.40 17.29 7.62
C GLU A 8 20.02 16.53 6.34
N ILE A 9 21.01 16.10 5.55
CA ILE A 9 20.80 15.25 4.36
C ILE A 9 20.17 13.91 4.77
N THR A 10 20.69 13.27 5.82
CA THR A 10 20.13 12.00 6.33
C THR A 10 18.69 12.14 6.80
N LYS A 11 18.36 13.26 7.47
CA LYS A 11 17.00 13.56 7.93
C LYS A 11 16.05 13.77 6.74
N ALA A 12 16.49 14.51 5.72
CA ALA A 12 15.71 14.74 4.51
C ALA A 12 15.44 13.44 3.74
N ILE A 13 16.46 12.57 3.60
CA ILE A 13 16.31 11.26 2.96
C ILE A 13 15.30 10.39 3.70
N LYS A 14 15.38 10.31 5.04
CA LYS A 14 14.42 9.56 5.85
C LYS A 14 12.99 10.07 5.68
N ALA A 15 12.79 11.40 5.68
CA ALA A 15 11.47 12.00 5.48
C ALA A 15 10.90 11.64 4.09
N ARG A 16 11.71 11.71 3.04
CA ARG A 16 11.30 11.32 1.69
C ARG A 16 10.97 9.83 1.57
N LEU A 17 11.74 8.95 2.21
CA LEU A 17 11.47 7.51 2.24
C LEU A 17 10.12 7.20 2.91
N GLU A 18 9.82 7.86 4.03
CA GLU A 18 8.52 7.72 4.70
C GLU A 18 7.37 8.24 3.83
N GLU A 19 7.54 9.39 3.15
CA GLU A 19 6.55 9.90 2.20
C GLU A 19 6.28 8.92 1.05
N VAL A 20 7.33 8.38 0.43
CA VAL A 20 7.21 7.39 -0.66
C VAL A 20 6.51 6.13 -0.17
N LYS A 21 6.84 5.65 1.03
CA LYS A 21 6.18 4.49 1.65
C LYS A 21 4.68 4.75 1.88
N ILE A 22 4.32 5.92 2.42
CA ILE A 22 2.92 6.31 2.64
C ILE A 22 2.19 6.42 1.30
N GLN A 23 2.81 6.97 0.26
CA GLN A 23 2.22 7.03 -1.08
C GLN A 23 2.00 5.63 -1.66
N GLY A 24 2.97 4.72 -1.52
CA GLY A 24 2.83 3.33 -1.94
C GLY A 24 1.66 2.62 -1.24
N ILE A 25 1.50 2.83 0.08
CA ILE A 25 0.36 2.31 0.85
C ILE A 25 -0.97 2.89 0.33
N LYS A 26 -1.03 4.20 0.07
CA LYS A 26 -2.24 4.86 -0.46
C LYS A 26 -2.63 4.31 -1.84
N VAL A 27 -1.66 4.10 -2.73
CA VAL A 27 -1.91 3.53 -4.07
C VAL A 27 -2.43 2.10 -3.95
N GLY A 28 -1.81 1.27 -3.11
CA GLY A 28 -2.27 -0.10 -2.84
C GLY A 28 -3.70 -0.13 -2.28
N ALA A 29 -4.00 0.71 -1.29
CA ALA A 29 -5.33 0.82 -0.69
C ALA A 29 -6.38 1.29 -1.72
N LYS A 30 -6.04 2.24 -2.59
CA LYS A 30 -6.92 2.70 -3.67
C LYS A 30 -7.20 1.59 -4.68
N GLY A 31 -6.21 0.76 -5.00
CA GLY A 31 -6.37 -0.40 -5.88
C GLY A 31 -7.33 -1.44 -5.32
N ILE A 32 -7.17 -1.80 -4.05
CA ILE A 32 -8.08 -2.74 -3.35
C ILE A 32 -9.50 -2.19 -3.30
N LEU A 33 -9.65 -0.90 -2.95
CA LEU A 33 -10.96 -0.25 -2.93
C LEU A 33 -11.64 -0.27 -4.30
N GLY A 34 -10.89 0.01 -5.37
CA GLY A 34 -11.40 -0.03 -6.74
C GLY A 34 -11.88 -1.43 -7.15
N ALA A 35 -11.15 -2.47 -6.75
CA ALA A 35 -11.56 -3.86 -6.99
C ALA A 35 -12.84 -4.22 -6.23
N ILE A 36 -12.95 -3.84 -4.95
CA ILE A 36 -14.17 -4.07 -4.16
C ILE A 36 -15.36 -3.33 -4.77
N LEU A 37 -15.18 -2.08 -5.18
CA LEU A 37 -16.25 -1.29 -5.82
C LEU A 37 -16.75 -1.96 -7.11
N LYS A 38 -15.82 -2.49 -7.92
CA LYS A 38 -16.16 -3.28 -9.11
C LYS A 38 -16.97 -4.52 -8.76
N MET A 39 -16.57 -5.28 -7.73
CA MET A 39 -17.29 -6.46 -7.28
C MET A 39 -18.71 -6.13 -6.79
N CYS A 40 -18.88 -5.03 -6.07
CA CYS A 40 -20.21 -4.54 -5.67
C CYS A 40 -21.08 -4.23 -6.90
N ASN A 41 -20.53 -3.56 -7.91
CA ASN A 41 -21.25 -3.22 -9.14
C ASN A 41 -21.59 -4.45 -10.01
N GLU A 42 -20.79 -5.51 -9.92
CA GLU A 42 -21.05 -6.80 -10.59
C GLU A 42 -22.05 -7.68 -9.82
N GLY A 43 -22.59 -7.20 -8.70
CA GLY A 43 -23.56 -7.95 -7.88
C GLY A 43 -22.94 -9.13 -7.14
N LYS A 44 -21.62 -9.11 -6.92
CA LYS A 44 -20.94 -10.15 -6.12
C LYS A 44 -21.43 -10.12 -4.68
N SER A 45 -21.44 -11.29 -4.05
CA SER A 45 -21.86 -11.41 -2.67
C SER A 45 -20.82 -10.82 -1.72
N VAL A 46 -21.26 -10.49 -0.50
CA VAL A 46 -20.35 -10.09 0.58
C VAL A 46 -19.31 -11.18 0.87
N ASN A 47 -19.66 -12.46 0.66
CA ASN A 47 -18.73 -13.58 0.83
C ASN A 47 -17.61 -13.57 -0.21
N ASP A 48 -17.93 -13.29 -1.47
CA ASP A 48 -16.93 -13.17 -2.54
C ASP A 48 -15.95 -12.03 -2.25
N ILE A 49 -16.47 -10.88 -1.79
CA ILE A 49 -15.64 -9.73 -1.41
C ILE A 49 -14.73 -10.08 -0.23
N LYS A 50 -15.26 -10.81 0.76
CA LYS A 50 -14.49 -11.27 1.93
C LYS A 50 -13.37 -12.22 1.52
N GLU A 51 -13.66 -13.18 0.64
CA GLU A 51 -12.66 -14.10 0.10
C GLU A 51 -11.59 -13.35 -0.70
N PHE A 52 -11.98 -12.39 -1.53
CA PHE A 52 -11.05 -11.52 -2.24
C PHE A 52 -10.12 -10.77 -1.28
N CYS A 53 -10.67 -10.11 -0.25
CA CYS A 53 -9.86 -9.42 0.76
C CYS A 53 -8.90 -10.35 1.48
N GLN A 54 -9.33 -11.56 1.83
CA GLN A 54 -8.47 -12.55 2.49
C GLN A 54 -7.35 -13.01 1.55
N ASN A 55 -7.67 -13.38 0.31
CA ASN A 55 -6.71 -13.94 -0.63
C ASN A 55 -5.72 -12.90 -1.18
N SER A 56 -6.20 -11.70 -1.52
CA SER A 56 -5.35 -10.62 -2.06
C SER A 56 -4.44 -9.98 -1.01
N LEU A 57 -4.82 -9.99 0.27
CA LEU A 57 -3.99 -9.46 1.36
C LEU A 57 -3.05 -10.51 1.96
N TYR A 58 -3.38 -11.80 1.92
CA TYR A 58 -2.52 -12.86 2.47
C TYR A 58 -1.48 -13.42 1.47
N LYS A 59 -1.78 -13.52 0.17
CA LYS A 59 -0.84 -14.15 -0.79
C LYS A 59 0.44 -13.34 -1.07
N GLN A 60 0.50 -12.06 -0.70
CA GLN A 60 1.75 -11.29 -0.81
C GLN A 60 2.82 -11.66 0.24
N LYS A 61 2.51 -12.49 1.24
CA LYS A 61 3.50 -12.92 2.24
C LYS A 61 4.23 -14.23 1.92
N ASN A 62 3.74 -15.02 0.97
CA ASN A 62 4.38 -16.27 0.55
C ASN A 62 4.58 -16.19 -0.97
N GLY A 63 5.75 -15.73 -1.37
CA GLY A 63 6.13 -15.63 -2.77
C GLY A 63 6.15 -16.99 -3.46
N GLU A 64 5.56 -17.01 -4.65
CA GLU A 64 6.05 -17.74 -5.82
C GLU A 64 6.43 -16.71 -6.88
#